data_AF-S2E2S5-F1
#
_entry.id   AF-S2E2S5-F1
#
_cell.length_a   1.000
_cell.length_b   1.000
_cell.length_c   1.000
_cell.angle_alpha   90.00
_cell.angle_beta   90.00
_cell.angle_gamma   90.00
#
_symmetry.space_group_name_H-M   'P 1'
#
loop_
_entity.id
_entity.type
_entity.pdbx_description
1 polymer ?
#
loop_
_entity_poly.entity_id
_entity_poly.type
_entity_poly.pdbx_seq_one_letter_code
_entity_poly.pdbx_strand_id
1 'polypeptide(L)'
;MITKAIDDNSISVMPEDSDDLLTLRRVIREGDRIVGDTTRVIKLEKDYARPDKGERIRVRIALNVEKISLDDVLDRLRIGGTILESSNESVPHGSHHSFILKINDGITITKKKWLPIEKNLIESNNKQIGFVLVAIDTGDCGIARLRGTHLEFIPNIYSGSGG
;
A
#
# COMPACT_ATOMS: atom_id res chain seq x y z
N MET A 1 4.00 2.30 10.69
CA MET A 1 2.74 2.56 9.95
C MET A 1 2.08 3.83 10.44
N ILE A 2 1.75 4.73 9.50
CA ILE A 2 0.94 5.92 9.77
C ILE A 2 -0.55 5.53 9.76
N THR A 3 -1.29 5.95 10.78
CA THR A 3 -2.70 5.59 10.98
C THR A 3 -3.54 6.82 11.27
N LYS A 4 -4.72 6.92 10.67
CA LYS A 4 -5.70 7.97 10.94
C LYS A 4 -7.10 7.36 11.05
N ALA A 5 -7.73 7.46 12.22
CA ALA A 5 -9.14 7.15 12.37
C ALA A 5 -9.99 8.15 11.56
N ILE A 6 -10.88 7.63 10.72
CA ILE A 6 -11.83 8.44 9.95
C ILE A 6 -13.17 8.48 10.70
N ASP A 7 -13.63 7.31 11.14
CA ASP A 7 -14.83 7.11 11.94
C ASP A 7 -14.63 5.87 12.85
N ASP A 8 -15.66 5.47 13.60
CA ASP A 8 -15.59 4.34 14.56
C ASP A 8 -15.21 3.00 13.91
N ASN A 9 -15.45 2.87 12.61
CA ASN A 9 -15.38 1.64 11.83
C ASN A 9 -14.36 1.69 10.69
N SER A 10 -13.80 2.86 10.39
CA SER A 10 -12.90 3.11 9.28
C SER A 10 -11.58 3.71 9.74
N ILE A 11 -10.49 3.05 9.37
CA ILE A 11 -9.13 3.48 9.69
C ILE A 11 -8.36 3.61 8.37
N SER A 12 -7.77 4.78 8.13
CA SER A 12 -6.79 4.97 7.06
C SER A 12 -5.42 4.55 7.57
N VAL A 13 -4.72 3.75 6.76
CA VAL A 13 -3.41 3.19 7.06
C VAL A 13 -2.46 3.41 5.89
N MET A 14 -1.20 3.69 6.20
CA MET A 14 -0.10 3.75 5.24
C MET A 14 1.10 2.99 5.83
N PRO A 15 1.44 1.80 5.27
CA PRO A 15 2.58 1.02 5.75
C PRO A 15 3.88 1.75 5.42
N GLU A 16 4.82 1.75 6.34
CA GLU A 16 6.12 2.42 6.22
C GLU A 16 7.28 1.43 6.07
N ASP A 17 7.05 0.14 6.36
CA ASP A 17 8.01 -0.95 6.25
C ASP A 17 7.31 -2.29 5.94
N SER A 18 8.10 -3.37 5.81
CA SER A 18 7.61 -4.72 5.54
C SER A 18 6.81 -5.31 6.72
N ASP A 19 7.16 -4.97 7.96
CA ASP A 19 6.47 -5.44 9.16
C ASP A 19 5.04 -4.88 9.23
N ASP A 20 4.83 -3.66 8.75
CA ASP A 20 3.51 -3.07 8.58
C ASP A 20 2.67 -3.87 7.57
N LEU A 21 3.24 -4.29 6.43
CA LEU A 21 2.55 -5.13 5.45
C LEU A 21 2.15 -6.49 6.03
N LEU A 22 3.04 -7.11 6.82
CA LEU A 22 2.77 -8.33 7.58
C LEU A 22 1.63 -8.13 8.59
N THR A 23 1.60 -6.98 9.26
CA THR A 23 0.54 -6.62 10.19
C THR A 23 -0.78 -6.44 9.47
N LEU A 24 -0.80 -5.70 8.35
CA LEU A 24 -2.00 -5.50 7.53
C LEU A 24 -2.55 -6.82 6.98
N ARG A 25 -1.68 -7.76 6.58
CA ARG A 25 -2.09 -9.12 6.18
C ARG A 25 -2.82 -9.88 7.29
N ARG A 26 -2.49 -9.64 8.56
CA ARG A 26 -3.15 -10.29 9.72
C ARG A 26 -4.45 -9.60 10.12
N VAL A 27 -4.55 -8.30 9.84
CA VAL A 27 -5.70 -7.47 10.20
C VAL A 27 -6.81 -7.55 9.17
N ILE A 28 -6.48 -7.46 7.87
CA ILE A 28 -7.47 -7.50 6.79
C ILE A 28 -8.02 -8.92 6.68
N ARG A 29 -9.34 -9.05 6.53
CA ARG A 29 -10.06 -10.32 6.41
C ARG A 29 -11.04 -10.28 5.24
N GLU A 30 -11.44 -11.45 4.80
CA GLU A 30 -12.53 -11.60 3.83
C GLU A 30 -13.81 -10.91 4.34
N GLY A 31 -14.49 -10.19 3.46
CA GLY A 31 -15.68 -9.39 3.77
C GLY A 31 -15.41 -7.99 4.34
N ASP A 32 -14.15 -7.62 4.56
CA ASP A 32 -13.82 -6.22 4.86
C ASP A 32 -13.97 -5.35 3.61
N ARG A 33 -14.23 -4.05 3.81
CA ARG A 33 -14.29 -3.07 2.73
C ARG A 33 -12.99 -2.26 2.70
N ILE A 34 -12.32 -2.26 1.56
CA ILE A 34 -11.07 -1.52 1.33
C ILE A 34 -11.32 -0.41 0.31
N VAL A 35 -10.88 0.81 0.61
CA VAL A 35 -10.94 1.94 -0.32
C VAL A 35 -9.53 2.45 -0.58
N GLY A 36 -9.20 2.64 -1.86
CA GLY A 36 -7.88 3.15 -2.25
C GLY A 36 -7.83 3.59 -3.71
N ASP A 37 -6.76 4.30 -4.05
CA ASP A 37 -6.46 4.71 -5.42
C ASP A 37 -5.70 3.61 -6.15
N THR A 38 -6.10 3.33 -7.39
CA THR A 38 -5.48 2.33 -8.26
C THR A 38 -5.50 2.81 -9.71
N THR A 39 -4.86 2.04 -10.58
CA THR A 39 -4.96 2.25 -12.03
C THR A 39 -5.66 1.08 -12.70
N ARG A 40 -6.45 1.37 -13.71
CA ARG A 40 -7.16 0.36 -14.51
C ARG A 40 -7.12 0.73 -15.98
N VAL A 41 -7.01 -0.28 -16.85
CA VAL A 41 -7.06 -0.10 -18.30
C VAL A 41 -8.51 -0.25 -18.75
N ILE A 42 -9.05 0.78 -19.39
CA ILE A 42 -10.37 0.73 -20.02
C ILE A 42 -10.18 0.52 -21.52
N LYS A 43 -10.88 -0.47 -22.06
CA LYS A 43 -10.98 -0.68 -23.50
C LYS A 43 -12.31 -0.10 -23.96
N LEU A 44 -12.27 0.78 -24.95
CA LEU A 44 -13.46 1.21 -25.67
C LEU A 44 -13.76 0.12 -26.70
N GLU A 45 -14.91 -0.55 -26.57
CA GLU A 45 -15.38 -1.45 -27.62
C GLU A 45 -15.79 -0.60 -28.83
N LYS A 46 -15.10 -0.76 -29.96
CA LYS A 46 -15.54 -0.28 -31.26
C LYS A 46 -15.81 -1.51 -32.12
N ASP A 47 -17.03 -1.61 -32.65
CA ASP A 47 -17.56 -2.80 -33.33
C ASP A 47 -16.74 -3.30 -34.54
N TYR A 48 -15.78 -2.52 -35.05
CA TYR A 48 -14.99 -2.86 -36.24
C TYR A 48 -13.51 -2.42 -36.20
N ALA A 49 -12.94 -2.11 -35.02
CA ALA A 49 -11.54 -1.67 -34.91
C ALA A 49 -10.63 -2.75 -34.30
N ARG A 50 -9.39 -2.81 -34.77
CA ARG A 50 -8.29 -3.58 -34.14
C ARG A 50 -8.26 -3.21 -32.65
N PRO A 51 -8.12 -4.18 -31.71
CA PRO A 51 -8.20 -3.88 -30.28
C PRO A 51 -7.15 -2.83 -29.92
N ASP A 52 -7.62 -1.59 -29.71
CA ASP A 52 -6.77 -0.49 -29.32
C ASP A 52 -6.16 -0.80 -27.95
N LYS A 53 -4.93 -0.33 -27.76
CA LYS A 53 -4.20 -0.39 -26.51
C LYS A 53 -4.95 0.52 -25.52
N GLY A 54 -5.92 -0.04 -24.79
CA GLY A 54 -6.85 0.71 -23.94
C GLY A 54 -6.18 1.74 -23.03
N GLU A 55 -6.93 2.76 -22.64
CA GLU A 55 -6.40 3.87 -21.84
C GLU A 55 -6.28 3.49 -20.37
N ARG A 56 -5.13 3.80 -19.75
CA ARG A 56 -4.90 3.56 -18.32
C ARG A 56 -5.30 4.79 -17.52
N ILE A 57 -6.40 4.68 -16.79
CA ILE A 57 -6.90 5.76 -15.94
C ILE A 57 -6.58 5.50 -14.46
N ARG A 58 -6.43 6.58 -13.68
CA ARG A 58 -6.41 6.52 -12.21
C ARG A 58 -7.83 6.58 -11.69
N VAL A 59 -8.16 5.68 -10.77
CA VAL A 59 -9.50 5.56 -10.19
C VAL A 59 -9.40 5.26 -8.71
N ARG A 60 -10.34 5.79 -7.93
CA ARG A 60 -10.54 5.39 -6.55
C ARG A 60 -11.67 4.37 -6.50
N ILE A 61 -11.40 3.20 -5.92
CA ILE A 61 -12.40 2.12 -5.85
C ILE A 61 -12.59 1.67 -4.41
N ALA A 62 -13.81 1.25 -4.11
CA ALA A 62 -14.13 0.47 -2.92
C ALA A 62 -14.25 -1.01 -3.32
N LEU A 63 -13.59 -1.88 -2.58
CA LEU A 63 -13.48 -3.30 -2.85
C LEU A 63 -13.94 -4.10 -1.64
N ASN A 64 -14.76 -5.12 -1.85
CA ASN A 64 -15.07 -6.15 -0.86
C ASN A 64 -14.01 -7.24 -0.95
N VAL A 65 -13.28 -7.48 0.14
CA VAL A 65 -12.13 -8.39 0.14
C VAL A 65 -12.58 -9.85 0.02
N GLU A 66 -11.96 -10.57 -0.91
CA GLU A 66 -12.18 -12.01 -1.13
C GLU A 66 -10.91 -12.83 -0.91
N LYS A 67 -9.73 -12.25 -1.18
CA LYS A 67 -8.46 -12.96 -1.04
C LYS A 67 -7.34 -12.00 -0.69
N ILE A 68 -6.44 -12.44 0.19
CA ILE A 68 -5.27 -11.66 0.61
C ILE A 68 -4.04 -12.55 0.45
N SER A 69 -2.97 -12.02 -0.14
CA SER A 69 -1.69 -12.71 -0.28
C SER A 69 -0.54 -11.74 -0.11
N LEU A 70 0.45 -12.11 0.69
CA LEU A 70 1.69 -11.37 0.87
C LEU A 70 2.77 -12.01 -0.01
N ASP A 71 3.52 -11.18 -0.73
CA ASP A 71 4.72 -11.58 -1.43
C ASP A 71 5.93 -11.10 -0.62
N ASP A 72 6.53 -12.01 0.13
CA ASP A 72 7.63 -11.72 1.07
C ASP A 72 8.92 -11.31 0.34
N VAL A 73 9.04 -11.58 -0.97
CA VAL A 73 10.23 -11.22 -1.76
C VAL A 73 10.12 -9.80 -2.30
N LEU A 74 8.90 -9.33 -2.58
CA LEU A 74 8.65 -8.06 -3.27
C LEU A 74 8.09 -6.94 -2.37
N ASP A 75 7.96 -7.17 -1.06
CA ASP A 75 7.34 -6.26 -0.10
C ASP A 75 5.98 -5.74 -0.60
N ARG A 76 5.11 -6.67 -0.99
CA ARG A 76 3.80 -6.35 -1.59
C ARG A 76 2.68 -7.15 -0.96
N LEU A 77 1.67 -6.45 -0.48
CA LEU A 77 0.42 -7.06 -0.05
C LEU A 77 -0.62 -6.95 -1.17
N ARG A 78 -1.01 -8.09 -1.73
CA ARG A 78 -2.08 -8.17 -2.73
C ARG A 78 -3.41 -8.45 -2.05
N ILE A 79 -4.38 -7.57 -2.31
CA ILE A 79 -5.74 -7.66 -1.77
C ILE A 79 -6.69 -7.75 -2.96
N GLY A 80 -7.23 -8.94 -3.21
CA GLY A 80 -8.16 -9.24 -4.29
C GLY A 80 -9.60 -9.25 -3.80
N GLY A 81 -10.52 -8.86 -4.68
CA GLY A 81 -11.95 -8.92 -4.39
C GLY A 81 -12.81 -8.23 -5.43
N THR A 82 -14.08 -8.03 -5.07
CA THR A 82 -15.10 -7.48 -5.96
C THR A 82 -15.29 -5.97 -5.75
N ILE A 83 -15.35 -5.20 -6.83
CA ILE A 83 -15.59 -3.76 -6.78
C ILE A 83 -17.03 -3.48 -6.35
N LEU A 84 -17.18 -2.76 -5.23
CA LEU A 84 -18.46 -2.27 -4.72
C LEU A 84 -18.81 -0.92 -5.32
N GLU A 85 -17.84 -0.01 -5.40
CA GLU A 85 -18.03 1.37 -5.87
C GLU A 85 -16.77 1.86 -6.58
N SER A 86 -16.92 2.79 -7.51
CA SER A 86 -15.82 3.42 -8.25
C SER A 86 -16.09 4.90 -8.46
N SER A 87 -15.03 5.71 -8.42
CA SER A 87 -15.09 7.14 -8.76
C SER A 87 -15.26 7.41 -10.26
N ASN A 88 -15.17 6.38 -11.11
CA ASN A 88 -15.31 6.48 -12.56
C ASN A 88 -16.38 5.49 -13.06
N GLU A 89 -17.36 6.01 -13.80
CA GLU A 89 -18.51 5.27 -14.32
C GLU A 89 -18.14 4.16 -15.32
N SER A 90 -17.00 4.28 -16.00
CA SER A 90 -16.50 3.28 -16.93
C SER A 90 -15.94 2.03 -16.24
N VAL A 91 -15.90 2.00 -14.91
CA VAL A 91 -15.49 0.83 -14.12
C VAL A 91 -16.76 0.09 -13.68
N PRO A 92 -17.02 -1.13 -14.20
CA PRO A 92 -18.21 -1.89 -13.85
C PRO A 92 -18.19 -2.31 -12.38
N HIS A 93 -19.29 -2.03 -11.70
CA HIS A 93 -19.57 -2.57 -10.37
C HIS A 93 -19.70 -4.10 -10.46
N GLY A 94 -19.25 -4.82 -9.44
CA GLY A 94 -19.26 -6.29 -9.46
C GLY A 94 -18.11 -6.93 -10.23
N SER A 95 -17.24 -6.16 -10.90
CA SER A 95 -16.03 -6.73 -11.50
C SER A 95 -14.93 -6.97 -10.46
N HIS A 96 -14.04 -7.93 -10.70
CA HIS A 96 -12.93 -8.22 -9.80
C HIS A 96 -11.75 -7.26 -10.03
N HIS A 97 -11.07 -6.92 -8.95
CA HIS A 97 -9.82 -6.16 -8.97
C HIS A 97 -8.88 -6.66 -7.87
N SER A 98 -7.60 -6.29 -7.97
CA SER A 98 -6.64 -6.52 -6.89
C SER A 98 -5.84 -5.25 -6.62
N PHE A 99 -5.91 -4.76 -5.39
CA PHE A 99 -4.96 -3.78 -4.90
C PHE A 99 -3.61 -4.46 -4.69
N ILE A 100 -2.54 -3.75 -5.04
CA ILE A 100 -1.16 -4.12 -4.71
C ILE A 100 -0.67 -3.00 -3.82
N LEU A 101 -0.73 -3.23 -2.51
CA LEU A 101 -0.28 -2.29 -1.50
C LEU A 101 1.23 -2.44 -1.31
N LYS A 102 1.96 -1.33 -1.49
CA LYS A 102 3.39 -1.23 -1.19
C LYS A 102 3.62 -0.32 0.01
N ILE A 103 4.86 -0.28 0.47
CA ILE A 103 5.35 0.74 1.40
C ILE A 103 5.03 2.13 0.84
N ASN A 104 4.50 3.00 1.69
CA ASN A 104 4.01 4.35 1.42
C ASN A 104 2.72 4.47 0.57
N ASP A 105 2.06 3.35 0.22
CA ASP A 105 0.73 3.41 -0.41
C ASP A 105 -0.36 3.47 0.67
N GLY A 106 -1.24 4.47 0.62
CA GLY A 106 -2.34 4.62 1.57
C GLY A 106 -3.61 3.89 1.17
N ILE A 107 -4.25 3.18 2.11
CA ILE A 107 -5.60 2.63 1.96
C ILE A 107 -6.48 2.94 3.17
N THR A 108 -7.79 2.84 2.99
CA THR A 108 -8.77 2.90 4.08
C THR A 108 -9.40 1.54 4.27
N ILE A 109 -9.39 1.04 5.51
CA ILE A 109 -9.99 -0.23 5.91
C ILE A 109 -11.25 0.08 6.70
N THR A 110 -12.39 -0.38 6.20
CA THR A 110 -13.69 -0.28 6.88
C THR A 110 -14.17 -1.68 7.27
N LYS A 111 -14.45 -1.86 8.56
CA LYS A 111 -14.94 -3.12 9.12
C LYS A 111 -16.29 -2.91 9.80
N LYS A 112 -17.14 -3.94 9.83
CA LYS A 112 -18.40 -3.90 10.62
C LYS A 112 -18.15 -3.74 12.12
N LYS A 113 -17.07 -4.36 12.62
CA LYS A 113 -16.60 -4.22 13.99
C LYS A 113 -15.12 -4.52 14.04
N TRP A 114 -14.35 -3.61 14.60
CA TRP A 114 -12.94 -3.83 14.90
C TRP A 114 -12.79 -4.65 16.18
N LEU A 115 -12.00 -5.72 16.12
CA LEU A 115 -11.62 -6.44 17.34
C LEU A 115 -10.56 -5.64 18.11
N PRO A 116 -10.56 -5.67 19.46
CA PRO A 116 -9.53 -4.99 20.25
C PRO A 116 -8.10 -5.40 19.86
N ILE A 117 -7.89 -6.68 19.55
CA ILE A 117 -6.60 -7.20 19.09
C ILE A 117 -6.16 -6.58 17.76
N GLU A 118 -7.09 -6.32 16.84
CA GLU A 118 -6.79 -5.71 15.53
C GLU A 118 -6.41 -4.24 15.68
N LYS A 119 -7.13 -3.50 16.54
CA LYS A 119 -6.78 -2.11 16.89
C LYS A 119 -5.40 -2.03 17.52
N ASN A 120 -5.13 -2.89 18.50
CA ASN A 120 -3.83 -2.95 19.15
C ASN A 120 -2.70 -3.25 18.16
N LEU A 121 -2.90 -4.17 17.21
CA LEU A 121 -1.90 -4.48 16.18
C LEU A 121 -1.58 -3.25 15.32
N ILE A 122 -2.61 -2.53 14.85
CA ILE A 122 -2.43 -1.30 14.06
C ILE A 122 -1.70 -0.21 14.87
N GLU A 123 -2.05 -0.02 16.13
CA GLU A 123 -1.48 1.05 16.98
C GLU A 123 -0.07 0.71 17.49
N SER A 124 0.22 -0.56 17.73
CA SER A 124 1.47 -1.01 18.34
C SER A 124 2.71 -0.82 17.47
N ASN A 125 2.57 -0.89 16.13
CA ASN A 125 3.68 -0.68 15.20
C ASN A 125 4.17 0.78 15.13
N ASN A 126 3.45 1.72 15.73
CA ASN A 126 3.83 3.13 15.75
C ASN A 126 4.96 3.46 16.75
N LYS A 127 5.49 2.46 17.46
CA LYS A 127 6.50 2.63 18.53
C LYS A 127 7.91 2.19 18.15
N GLN A 128 8.18 1.84 16.90
CA GLN A 128 9.55 1.49 16.51
C GLN A 128 10.42 2.75 16.47
N ILE A 129 11.45 2.77 17.33
CA ILE A 129 12.50 3.79 17.31
C ILE A 129 13.27 3.64 16.00
N GLY A 130 13.29 4.71 15.20
CA GLY A 130 14.10 4.78 13.98
C GLY A 130 15.47 5.41 14.27
N PHE A 131 16.52 4.85 13.69
CA PHE A 131 17.86 5.42 13.71
C PHE A 131 18.25 5.92 12.32
N VAL A 132 19.02 7.00 12.26
CA VAL A 132 19.74 7.40 11.05
C VAL A 132 21.20 7.03 11.27
N LEU A 133 21.71 6.14 10.43
CA LEU A 133 23.09 5.70 10.42
C LEU A 133 23.84 6.51 9.37
N VAL A 134 24.98 7.08 9.75
CA VAL A 134 25.81 7.89 8.87
C VAL A 134 27.24 7.38 8.97
N ALA A 135 27.82 7.04 7.81
CA ALA A 135 29.23 6.68 7.66
C ALA A 135 29.87 7.68 6.69
N ILE A 136 30.93 8.36 7.13
CA ILE A 136 31.59 9.42 6.35
C ILE A 136 33.06 9.07 6.18
N ASP A 137 33.53 9.17 4.95
CA ASP A 137 34.94 9.25 4.58
C ASP A 137 35.19 10.57 3.81
N THR A 138 36.44 10.80 3.43
CA THR A 138 36.92 11.93 2.63
C THR A 138 36.30 11.98 1.23
N GLY A 139 36.00 10.83 0.62
CA GLY A 139 35.43 10.74 -0.72
C GLY A 139 33.90 10.68 -0.76
N ASP A 140 33.27 10.05 0.23
CA ASP A 140 31.84 9.79 0.22
C ASP A 140 31.21 9.70 1.62
N CYS A 141 29.90 9.87 1.65
CA CYS A 141 29.04 9.77 2.82
C CYS A 141 27.87 8.83 2.50
N GLY A 142 27.82 7.72 3.21
CA GLY A 142 26.69 6.79 3.20
C GLY A 142 25.69 7.15 4.29
N ILE A 143 24.42 7.25 3.92
CA ILE A 143 23.31 7.52 4.85
C ILE A 143 22.32 6.37 4.75
N ALA A 144 21.93 5.81 5.88
CA ALA A 144 20.89 4.79 5.94
C ALA A 144 19.90 5.05 7.07
N ARG A 145 18.65 4.64 6.87
CA ARG A 145 17.60 4.68 7.88
C ARG A 145 17.34 3.26 8.38
N LEU A 146 17.48 3.04 9.68
CA LEU A 146 17.17 1.77 10.34
C LEU A 146 15.85 1.90 11.09
N ARG A 147 14.87 1.05 10.79
CA ARG A 147 13.63 0.90 11.55
C ARG A 147 13.42 -0.58 11.86
N GLY A 148 13.35 -0.95 13.14
CA GLY A 148 13.28 -2.35 13.55
C GLY A 148 14.48 -3.14 13.01
N THR A 149 14.23 -4.12 12.15
CA THR A 149 15.27 -4.90 11.44
C THR A 149 15.50 -4.48 10.00
N HIS A 150 14.77 -3.48 9.50
CA HIS A 150 14.85 -3.02 8.12
C HIS A 150 15.84 -1.86 7.96
N LEU A 151 16.81 -2.02 7.06
CA LEU A 151 17.79 -1.00 6.71
C LEU A 151 17.54 -0.49 5.30
N GLU A 152 17.20 0.79 5.18
CA GLU A 152 16.97 1.48 3.92
C GLU A 152 18.14 2.41 3.61
N PHE A 153 18.80 2.23 2.46
CA PHE A 153 19.87 3.10 2.01
C PHE A 153 19.31 4.34 1.33
N ILE A 154 19.75 5.51 1.77
CA ILE A 154 19.54 6.79 1.08
C ILE A 154 20.71 6.96 0.10
N PRO A 155 20.50 7.55 -1.09
CA PRO A 155 21.59 7.77 -2.04
C PRO A 155 22.81 8.42 -1.39
N ASN A 156 24.00 7.86 -1.65
CA ASN A 156 25.25 8.36 -1.10
C ASN A 156 25.52 9.79 -1.60
N ILE A 157 26.16 10.58 -0.73
CA ILE A 157 26.66 11.92 -1.07
C ILE A 157 28.14 11.78 -1.36
N TYR A 158 28.59 12.26 -2.51
CA TYR A 158 30.00 12.27 -2.88
C TYR A 158 30.59 13.66 -2.63
N SER A 159 31.81 13.72 -2.09
CA SER A 159 32.46 14.99 -1.71
C SER A 159 32.78 15.87 -2.92
N GLY A 160 32.90 15.28 -4.11
CA GLY A 160 33.32 15.99 -5.32
C GLY A 160 34.76 16.49 -5.27
N SER A 161 35.54 16.10 -4.26
CA SER A 161 36.96 16.42 -4.18
C SER A 161 37.72 15.63 -5.24
N GLY A 162 38.19 16.31 -6.29
CA GLY A 162 39.21 15.78 -7.18
C GLY A 162 40.54 15.69 -6.41
N GLY A 163 41.20 14.53 -6.51
CA GLY A 163 42.59 14.38 -6.06
C GLY A 163 43.56 15.16 -6.93
#